data_AF-A0A1Z2TKZ0-F1
#
_entry.id   AF-A0A1Z2TKZ0-F1
#
_cell.length_a   1.000
_cell.length_b   1.000
_cell.length_c   1.000
_cell.angle_alpha   90.00
_cell.angle_beta   90.00
_cell.angle_gamma   90.00
#
_symmetry.space_group_name_H-M   'P 1'
#
loop_
_entity.id
_entity.type
_entity.pdbx_description
1 polymer ?
#
loop_
_entity_poly.entity_id
_entity_poly.type
_entity_poly.pdbx_seq_one_letter_code
_entity_poly.pdbx_strand_id
1 'polypeptide(L)'
;MEGKKGLILAVAPFVIFMVLGSIFVGTYYRERSLAREQVAAMDKLEKVGEENASWSGLCNIVEVYVTVRDREDAARLEEFLREEKIRVAVSRHGERFISMMGRIALKDVEGIVEKGRENGWVAAYHNNSDFCAKRISEFELENRIISAHLDELSPESREILTGVMESNSERIEEIENEMRLWAELDIMVQAGPSYTPGSFHDLSGFLATWGVVLGTPFLLWWVFGGKQEEGKK
;
A
#
# COMPACT_ATOMS: atom_id res chain seq x y z
N MET A 1 -56.89 -24.97 10.89
CA MET A 1 -55.87 -24.12 10.22
C MET A 1 -55.04 -23.29 11.22
N GLU A 2 -55.52 -23.04 12.44
CA GLU A 2 -54.82 -22.25 13.48
C GLU A 2 -53.50 -22.88 13.97
N GLY A 3 -53.45 -24.21 14.17
CA GLY A 3 -52.22 -24.89 14.59
C GLY A 3 -51.03 -24.77 13.62
N LYS A 4 -51.28 -24.67 12.31
CA LYS A 4 -50.22 -24.40 11.31
C LYS A 4 -49.72 -22.95 11.38
N LYS A 5 -50.61 -21.98 11.64
CA LYS A 5 -50.24 -20.57 11.81
C LYS A 5 -49.41 -20.36 13.09
N GLY A 6 -49.79 -20.99 14.19
CA GLY A 6 -49.03 -20.95 15.45
C GLY A 6 -47.65 -21.59 15.34
N LEU A 7 -47.52 -22.70 14.61
CA LEU A 7 -46.23 -23.35 14.35
C LEU A 7 -45.32 -22.48 13.45
N ILE A 8 -45.88 -21.90 12.38
CA ILE A 8 -45.13 -21.02 11.47
C ILE A 8 -44.64 -19.77 12.22
N LEU A 9 -45.46 -19.19 13.08
CA LEU A 9 -45.06 -18.06 13.91
C LEU A 9 -44.01 -18.46 14.95
N ALA A 10 -44.13 -19.59 15.64
CA ALA A 10 -43.10 -20.04 16.59
C ALA A 10 -41.74 -20.31 15.93
N VAL A 11 -41.71 -20.72 14.66
CA VAL A 11 -40.48 -21.04 13.91
C VAL A 11 -39.86 -19.81 13.25
N ALA A 12 -40.64 -18.77 12.95
CA ALA A 12 -40.17 -17.58 12.22
C ALA A 12 -38.97 -16.85 12.88
N PRO A 13 -38.92 -16.62 14.21
CA PRO A 13 -37.75 -16.00 14.85
C PRO A 13 -36.48 -16.84 14.72
N PHE A 14 -36.61 -18.17 14.80
CA PHE A 14 -35.48 -19.09 14.65
C PHE A 14 -34.94 -19.04 13.22
N VAL A 15 -35.82 -19.00 12.22
CA VAL A 15 -35.43 -18.85 10.81
C VAL A 15 -34.77 -17.50 10.56
N ILE A 16 -35.31 -16.40 11.08
CA ILE A 16 -34.72 -15.06 10.97
C ILE A 16 -33.33 -15.02 11.60
N PHE A 17 -33.16 -15.61 12.78
CA PHE A 17 -31.87 -15.69 13.44
C PHE A 17 -30.85 -16.52 12.63
N MET A 18 -31.27 -17.65 12.07
CA MET A 18 -30.41 -18.45 11.19
C MET A 18 -30.00 -17.69 9.92
N VAL A 19 -30.91 -16.91 9.32
CA VAL A 19 -30.60 -16.09 8.15
C VAL A 19 -29.60 -14.99 8.49
N LEU A 20 -29.83 -14.22 9.56
CA LEU A 20 -28.92 -13.14 9.99
C LEU A 20 -27.54 -13.69 10.40
N GLY A 21 -27.51 -14.82 11.13
CA GLY A 21 -26.27 -15.51 11.50
C GLY A 21 -25.51 -16.02 10.28
N SER A 22 -26.21 -16.56 9.27
CA SER A 22 -25.58 -17.01 8.03
C SER A 22 -24.97 -15.87 7.23
N ILE A 23 -25.62 -14.70 7.19
CA ILE A 23 -25.08 -13.49 6.56
C ILE A 23 -23.80 -13.04 7.27
N PHE A 24 -23.81 -13.01 8.62
CA PHE A 24 -22.63 -12.64 9.39
C PHE A 24 -21.46 -13.61 9.15
N VAL A 25 -21.70 -14.92 9.28
CA VAL A 25 -20.68 -15.95 9.09
C VAL A 25 -20.14 -15.94 7.65
N GLY A 26 -21.02 -15.80 6.66
CA GLY A 26 -20.64 -15.73 5.25
C GLY A 26 -19.76 -14.51 4.96
N THR A 27 -20.15 -13.33 5.46
CA THR A 27 -19.35 -12.11 5.30
C THR A 27 -18.01 -12.24 6.02
N TYR A 28 -18.00 -12.71 7.26
CA TYR A 28 -16.77 -12.94 8.03
C TYR A 28 -15.81 -13.91 7.33
N TYR A 29 -16.32 -15.02 6.81
CA TYR A 29 -15.49 -16.01 6.11
C TYR A 29 -14.91 -15.45 4.81
N ARG A 30 -15.73 -14.76 4.00
CA ARG A 30 -15.28 -14.12 2.76
C ARG A 30 -14.16 -13.13 3.03
N GLU A 31 -14.34 -12.23 3.99
CA GLU A 31 -13.35 -11.19 4.29
C GLU A 31 -12.05 -11.76 4.84
N ARG A 32 -12.13 -12.77 5.72
CA ARG A 32 -10.93 -13.47 6.21
C ARG A 32 -10.20 -14.21 5.08
N SER A 33 -10.93 -14.73 4.09
CA SER A 33 -10.34 -15.32 2.90
C SER A 33 -9.60 -14.29 2.06
N LEU A 34 -10.24 -13.14 1.78
CA LEU A 34 -9.62 -12.03 1.02
C LEU A 34 -8.37 -11.50 1.72
N ALA A 35 -8.40 -11.30 3.03
CA ALA A 35 -7.24 -10.85 3.79
C ALA A 35 -6.06 -11.83 3.68
N ARG A 36 -6.32 -13.15 3.72
CA ARG A 36 -5.28 -14.17 3.51
C ARG A 36 -4.74 -14.16 2.09
N GLU A 37 -5.60 -13.94 1.10
CA GLU A 37 -5.20 -13.86 -0.30
C GLU A 37 -4.30 -12.65 -0.55
N GLN A 38 -4.66 -11.49 0.02
CA GLN A 38 -3.83 -10.28 -0.02
C GLN A 38 -2.46 -10.53 0.61
N VAL A 39 -2.40 -11.13 1.81
CA VAL A 39 -1.12 -11.44 2.47
C VAL A 39 -0.29 -12.38 1.60
N ALA A 40 -0.88 -13.44 1.05
CA ALA A 40 -0.18 -14.37 0.17
C ALA A 40 0.32 -13.70 -1.13
N ALA A 41 -0.41 -12.70 -1.66
CA ALA A 41 0.03 -11.91 -2.80
C ALA A 41 1.24 -11.03 -2.44
N MET A 42 1.21 -10.39 -1.27
CA MET A 42 2.34 -9.63 -0.73
C MET A 42 3.57 -10.52 -0.49
N ASP A 43 3.38 -11.72 0.08
CA ASP A 43 4.46 -12.71 0.28
C ASP A 43 5.10 -13.16 -1.03
N LYS A 44 4.35 -13.11 -2.14
CA LYS A 44 4.89 -13.41 -3.47
C LYS A 44 5.74 -12.25 -3.97
N LEU A 45 5.24 -11.02 -3.83
CA LEU A 45 5.94 -9.81 -4.23
C LEU A 45 7.24 -9.59 -3.44
N GLU A 46 7.27 -9.96 -2.16
CA GLU A 46 8.48 -9.92 -1.33
C GLU A 46 9.63 -10.75 -1.93
N LYS A 47 9.31 -11.85 -2.63
CA LYS A 47 10.30 -12.75 -3.24
C LYS A 47 10.82 -12.28 -4.60
N VAL A 48 10.27 -11.20 -5.15
CA VAL A 48 10.73 -10.60 -6.41
C VAL A 48 12.05 -9.84 -6.21
N GLY A 49 12.36 -9.45 -4.97
CA GLY A 49 13.53 -8.62 -4.68
C GLY A 49 14.86 -9.26 -5.06
N GLU A 50 15.76 -8.43 -5.61
CA GLU A 50 17.16 -8.77 -5.84
C GLU A 50 18.05 -8.05 -4.82
N GLU A 51 18.96 -8.78 -4.15
CA GLU A 51 19.84 -8.24 -3.09
C GLU A 51 20.77 -7.10 -3.55
N ASN A 52 20.98 -6.93 -4.86
CA ASN A 52 21.91 -5.95 -5.45
C ASN A 52 21.23 -4.94 -6.38
N ALA A 53 19.93 -4.70 -6.25
CA ALA A 53 19.29 -3.64 -7.02
C ALA A 53 19.93 -2.28 -6.67
N SER A 54 20.38 -1.53 -7.68
CA SER A 54 20.92 -0.18 -7.46
C SER A 54 19.77 0.74 -7.04
N TRP A 55 19.97 1.44 -5.93
CA TRP A 55 19.02 2.39 -5.36
C TRP A 55 19.83 3.58 -4.83
N SER A 56 20.00 4.57 -5.69
CA SER A 56 20.51 5.89 -5.33
C SER A 56 20.13 6.87 -6.43
N GLY A 57 19.41 7.94 -6.09
CA GLY A 57 19.12 9.01 -7.01
C GLY A 57 18.20 10.08 -6.43
N LEU A 58 18.76 11.15 -5.86
CA LEU A 58 17.92 12.24 -5.31
C LEU A 58 17.38 13.20 -6.38
N CYS A 59 17.96 13.19 -7.58
CA CYS A 59 17.72 14.21 -8.60
C CYS A 59 16.48 13.95 -9.45
N ASN A 60 16.17 12.68 -9.70
CA ASN A 60 15.07 12.25 -10.54
C ASN A 60 14.39 11.09 -9.83
N ILE A 61 13.12 11.26 -9.48
CA ILE A 61 12.39 10.27 -8.67
C ILE A 61 11.10 9.92 -9.40
N VAL A 62 10.86 8.63 -9.58
CA VAL A 62 9.59 8.09 -10.08
C VAL A 62 8.92 7.35 -8.94
N GLU A 63 7.74 7.82 -8.56
CA GLU A 63 6.93 7.19 -7.53
C GLU A 63 5.76 6.45 -8.18
N VAL A 64 5.54 5.19 -7.79
CA VAL A 64 4.43 4.37 -8.25
C VAL A 64 3.69 3.79 -7.04
N TYR A 65 2.41 4.13 -6.90
CA TYR A 65 1.56 3.57 -5.85
C TYR A 65 0.68 2.46 -6.42
N VAL A 66 0.88 1.26 -5.90
CA VAL A 66 0.19 0.04 -6.34
C VAL A 66 -0.70 -0.47 -5.22
N THR A 67 -1.97 -0.72 -5.54
CA THR A 67 -2.88 -1.44 -4.65
C THR A 67 -3.02 -2.88 -5.11
N VAL A 68 -2.73 -3.84 -4.23
CA VAL A 68 -2.84 -5.28 -4.50
C VAL A 68 -4.03 -5.86 -3.73
N ARG A 69 -5.04 -6.35 -4.44
CA ARG A 69 -6.24 -6.95 -3.84
C ARG A 69 -6.21 -8.48 -3.85
N ASP A 70 -5.50 -9.04 -4.82
CA ASP A 70 -5.43 -10.48 -5.08
C ASP A 70 -4.09 -10.86 -5.72
N ARG A 71 -3.96 -12.13 -6.10
CA ARG A 71 -2.75 -12.66 -6.74
C ARG A 71 -2.58 -12.19 -8.19
N GLU A 72 -3.65 -11.81 -8.87
CA GLU A 72 -3.58 -11.31 -10.24
C GLU A 72 -2.96 -9.91 -10.25
N ASP A 73 -3.39 -9.03 -9.34
CA ASP A 73 -2.80 -7.70 -9.15
C ASP A 73 -1.28 -7.80 -8.88
N ALA A 74 -0.85 -8.74 -8.03
CA ALA A 74 0.57 -9.00 -7.78
C ALA A 74 1.31 -9.55 -9.01
N ALA A 75 0.68 -10.45 -9.77
CA ALA A 75 1.28 -10.99 -11.00
C ALA A 75 1.45 -9.92 -12.08
N ARG A 76 0.50 -8.97 -12.19
CA ARG A 76 0.63 -7.82 -13.12
C ARG A 76 1.81 -6.92 -12.77
N LEU A 77 2.05 -6.66 -11.47
CA LEU A 77 3.23 -5.90 -11.05
C LEU A 77 4.53 -6.65 -11.35
N GLU A 78 4.58 -7.96 -11.08
CA GLU A 78 5.74 -8.81 -11.41
C GLU A 78 6.03 -8.83 -12.91
N GLU A 79 4.99 -8.94 -13.74
CA GLU A 79 5.10 -8.90 -15.20
C GLU A 79 5.61 -7.56 -15.71
N PHE A 80 5.07 -6.45 -15.20
CA PHE A 80 5.55 -5.10 -15.50
C PHE A 80 7.05 -4.93 -15.20
N LEU A 81 7.50 -5.34 -14.01
CA LEU A 81 8.91 -5.28 -13.64
C LEU A 81 9.79 -6.09 -14.59
N ARG A 82 9.33 -7.28 -14.98
CA ARG A 82 10.05 -8.16 -15.90
C ARG A 82 10.12 -7.60 -17.33
N GLU A 83 9.02 -7.08 -17.86
CA GLU A 83 8.93 -6.53 -19.21
C GLU A 83 9.80 -5.29 -19.37
N GLU A 84 9.75 -4.40 -18.38
CA GLU A 84 10.58 -3.20 -18.35
C GLU A 84 12.02 -3.46 -17.88
N LYS A 85 12.34 -4.72 -17.52
CA LYS A 85 13.66 -5.16 -17.03
C LYS A 85 14.12 -4.37 -15.80
N ILE A 86 13.18 -4.00 -14.95
CA ILE A 86 13.41 -3.24 -13.73
C ILE A 86 13.78 -4.23 -12.63
N ARG A 87 14.95 -4.00 -12.03
CA ARG A 87 15.38 -4.72 -10.83
C ARG A 87 15.06 -3.88 -9.61
N VAL A 88 14.49 -4.51 -8.59
CA VAL A 88 14.07 -3.84 -7.36
C VAL A 88 14.62 -4.54 -6.13
N ALA A 89 15.04 -3.76 -5.15
CA ALA A 89 15.25 -4.19 -3.78
C ALA A 89 13.89 -4.08 -3.07
N VAL A 90 13.50 -5.13 -2.34
CA VAL A 90 12.18 -5.20 -1.72
C VAL A 90 12.32 -5.16 -0.20
N SER A 91 11.56 -4.28 0.44
CA SER A 91 11.50 -4.12 1.89
C SER A 91 10.07 -4.21 2.38
N ARG A 92 9.83 -5.05 3.39
CA ARG A 92 8.49 -5.26 3.94
C ARG A 92 8.30 -4.47 5.23
N HIS A 93 7.26 -3.64 5.26
CA HIS A 93 6.88 -2.88 6.46
C HIS A 93 5.53 -3.39 6.99
N GLY A 94 5.58 -4.54 7.67
CA GLY A 94 4.40 -5.23 8.18
C GLY A 94 3.69 -6.08 7.12
N GLU A 95 2.51 -6.61 7.46
CA GLU A 95 1.84 -7.61 6.61
C GLU A 95 1.27 -7.03 5.31
N ARG A 96 1.02 -5.72 5.26
CA ARG A 96 0.16 -5.06 4.27
C ARG A 96 0.85 -3.98 3.43
N PHE A 97 2.14 -3.76 3.64
CA PHE A 97 2.90 -2.75 2.92
C PHE A 97 4.28 -3.26 2.55
N ILE A 98 4.65 -3.06 1.30
CA ILE A 98 5.97 -3.35 0.73
C ILE A 98 6.44 -2.09 0.00
N SER A 99 7.71 -1.72 0.19
CA SER A 99 8.41 -0.77 -0.67
C SER A 99 9.33 -1.55 -1.60
N MET A 100 9.33 -1.20 -2.88
CA MET A 100 10.26 -1.73 -3.86
C MET A 100 11.04 -0.58 -4.48
N MET A 101 12.34 -0.57 -4.24
CA MET A 101 13.24 0.49 -4.70
C MET A 101 14.09 -0.03 -5.85
N GLY A 102 14.18 0.72 -6.94
CA GLY A 102 14.98 0.38 -8.10
C GLY A 102 15.52 1.60 -8.81
N ARG A 103 16.09 1.37 -9.98
CA ARG A 103 16.68 2.40 -10.82
C ARG A 103 16.34 2.17 -12.27
N ILE A 104 15.98 3.24 -12.96
CA ILE A 104 15.57 3.23 -14.37
C ILE A 104 16.33 4.31 -15.13
N ALA A 105 16.49 4.14 -16.44
CA ALA A 105 17.14 5.16 -17.24
C ALA A 105 16.20 6.36 -17.41
N LEU A 106 16.74 7.58 -17.33
CA LEU A 106 15.95 8.80 -17.40
C LEU A 106 15.12 8.90 -18.68
N LYS A 107 15.67 8.39 -19.80
CA LYS A 107 14.98 8.32 -21.10
C LYS A 107 13.72 7.43 -21.11
N ASP A 108 13.60 6.50 -20.18
CA ASP A 108 12.51 5.50 -20.13
C ASP A 108 11.41 5.92 -19.13
N VAL A 109 11.62 7.01 -18.38
CA VAL A 109 10.72 7.49 -17.31
C VAL A 109 9.30 7.76 -17.83
N GLU A 110 9.16 8.46 -18.94
CA GLU A 110 7.84 8.82 -19.47
C GLU A 110 7.01 7.58 -19.82
N GLY A 111 7.64 6.59 -20.47
CA GLY A 111 7.00 5.33 -20.82
C GLY A 111 6.63 4.48 -19.59
N ILE A 112 7.48 4.47 -18.55
CA ILE A 112 7.20 3.79 -17.28
C ILE A 112 6.01 4.43 -16.57
N VAL A 113 5.95 5.76 -16.51
CA VAL A 113 4.84 6.50 -15.90
C VAL A 113 3.53 6.27 -16.67
N GLU A 114 3.58 6.28 -18.00
CA GLU A 114 2.41 6.02 -18.85
C GLU A 114 1.89 4.59 -18.66
N LYS A 115 2.75 3.58 -18.76
CA LYS A 115 2.37 2.18 -18.51
C LYS A 115 1.84 1.95 -17.10
N GLY A 116 2.40 2.64 -16.10
CA GLY A 116 1.88 2.60 -14.75
C GLY A 116 0.43 3.09 -14.67
N ARG A 117 0.11 4.19 -15.37
CA ARG A 117 -1.26 4.72 -15.46
C ARG A 117 -2.20 3.81 -16.26
N GLU A 118 -1.73 3.19 -17.33
CA GLU A 118 -2.50 2.20 -18.11
C GLU A 118 -2.87 0.97 -17.25
N ASN A 119 -1.98 0.56 -16.33
CA ASN A 119 -2.24 -0.47 -15.33
C ASN A 119 -3.15 -0.01 -14.18
N GLY A 120 -3.60 1.25 -14.19
CA GLY A 120 -4.47 1.83 -13.17
C GLY A 120 -3.74 2.22 -11.88
N TRP A 121 -2.41 2.35 -11.92
CA TRP A 121 -1.61 2.81 -10.78
C TRP A 121 -1.43 4.32 -10.78
N VAL A 122 -1.18 4.88 -9.61
CA VAL A 122 -0.78 6.29 -9.51
C VAL A 122 0.72 6.34 -9.74
N ALA A 123 1.14 6.91 -10.87
CA ALA A 123 2.55 7.07 -11.22
C ALA A 123 2.88 8.56 -11.47
N ALA A 124 3.95 9.02 -10.83
CA ALA A 124 4.42 10.40 -10.91
C ALA A 124 5.95 10.44 -11.09
N TYR A 125 6.42 11.47 -11.80
CA TYR A 125 7.83 11.78 -11.95
C TYR A 125 8.11 13.14 -11.32
N HIS A 126 9.14 13.19 -10.50
CA HIS A 126 9.63 14.37 -9.80
C HIS A 126 11.04 14.68 -10.28
N ASN A 127 11.18 15.86 -10.87
CA ASN A 127 12.46 16.40 -11.28
C ASN A 127 12.99 17.34 -10.19
N ASN A 128 13.99 16.86 -9.44
CA ASN A 128 14.71 17.60 -8.41
C ASN A 128 16.09 18.08 -8.90
N SER A 129 16.26 18.27 -10.22
CA SER A 129 17.51 18.75 -10.81
C SER A 129 17.99 20.07 -10.21
N ASP A 130 17.09 20.98 -9.84
CA ASP A 130 17.44 22.26 -9.20
C ASP A 130 18.08 22.06 -7.82
N PHE A 131 17.56 21.11 -7.03
CA PHE A 131 18.15 20.74 -5.74
C PHE A 131 19.55 20.16 -5.93
N CYS A 132 19.73 19.29 -6.92
CA CYS A 132 21.03 18.70 -7.24
C CYS A 132 22.04 19.73 -7.78
N ALA A 133 21.61 20.65 -8.65
CA ALA A 133 22.45 21.74 -9.14
C ALA A 133 22.93 22.67 -8.01
N LYS A 134 22.06 22.94 -7.03
CA LYS A 134 22.44 23.68 -5.82
C LYS A 134 23.49 22.93 -5.02
N ARG A 135 23.34 21.61 -4.84
CA ARG A 135 24.30 20.78 -4.10
C ARG A 135 25.66 20.71 -4.79
N ILE A 136 25.70 20.62 -6.12
CA ILE A 136 26.94 20.74 -6.91
C ILE A 136 27.60 22.10 -6.64
N SER A 137 26.82 23.19 -6.71
CA SER A 137 27.33 24.54 -6.47
C SER A 137 27.92 24.72 -5.07
N GLU A 138 27.37 24.05 -4.05
CA GLU A 138 27.89 24.04 -2.68
C GLU A 138 29.26 23.34 -2.60
N PHE A 139 29.43 22.16 -3.23
CA PHE A 139 30.72 21.46 -3.30
C PHE A 139 31.76 22.26 -4.09
N GLU A 140 31.39 22.87 -5.21
CA GLU A 140 32.28 23.74 -5.99
C GLU A 140 32.72 24.98 -5.20
N LEU A 141 31.82 25.56 -4.40
CA LEU A 141 32.15 26.68 -3.53
C LEU A 141 33.13 26.25 -2.43
N GLU A 142 32.88 25.11 -1.77
CA GLU A 142 33.77 24.55 -0.77
C GLU A 142 35.17 24.29 -1.34
N ASN A 143 35.26 23.64 -2.51
CA ASN A 143 36.53 23.39 -3.18
C ASN A 143 37.28 24.67 -3.54
N ARG A 144 36.57 25.72 -3.98
CA ARG A 144 37.19 27.05 -4.24
C ARG A 144 37.74 27.69 -2.97
N ILE A 145 37.00 27.61 -1.85
CA ILE A 145 37.45 28.14 -0.56
C ILE A 145 38.69 27.39 -0.08
N ILE A 146 38.68 26.07 -0.13
CA ILE A 146 39.81 25.23 0.25
C ILE A 146 41.04 25.56 -0.61
N SER A 147 40.86 25.57 -1.94
CA SER A 147 41.96 25.84 -2.88
C SER A 147 42.59 27.22 -2.67
N ALA A 148 41.81 28.23 -2.29
CA ALA A 148 42.31 29.59 -2.06
C ALA A 148 43.21 29.71 -0.83
N HIS A 149 43.08 28.80 0.15
CA HIS A 149 43.83 28.84 1.40
C HIS A 149 44.84 27.69 1.54
N LEU A 150 44.94 26.81 0.54
CA LEU A 150 45.71 25.56 0.62
C LEU A 150 47.22 25.79 0.88
N ASP A 151 47.75 26.89 0.35
CA ASP A 151 49.16 27.27 0.47
C ASP A 151 49.52 27.83 1.85
N GLU A 152 48.53 28.30 2.61
CA GLU A 152 48.70 28.89 3.95
C GLU A 152 48.73 27.84 5.07
N LEU A 153 48.47 26.57 4.73
CA LEU A 153 48.28 25.48 5.68
C LEU A 153 49.54 24.66 5.93
N SER A 154 49.57 23.97 7.07
CA SER A 154 50.59 22.96 7.36
C SER A 154 50.49 21.80 6.36
N PRO A 155 51.58 21.06 6.09
CA PRO A 155 51.56 19.90 5.20
C PRO A 155 50.46 18.88 5.53
N GLU A 156 50.23 18.61 6.82
CA GLU A 156 49.21 17.67 7.29
C GLU A 156 47.79 18.18 7.01
N SER A 157 47.55 19.48 7.23
CA SER A 157 46.25 20.10 6.96
C SER A 157 45.97 20.16 5.46
N ARG A 158 47.01 20.38 4.66
CA ARG A 158 46.94 20.36 3.19
C ARG A 158 46.52 18.99 2.67
N GLU A 159 47.12 17.91 3.20
CA GLU A 159 46.78 16.54 2.80
C GLU A 159 45.29 16.24 3.07
N ILE A 160 44.81 16.56 4.28
CA ILE A 160 43.41 16.34 4.67
C ILE A 160 42.45 17.10 3.74
N LEU A 161 42.70 18.39 3.52
CA LEU A 161 41.81 19.21 2.70
C LEU A 161 41.87 18.86 1.22
N THR A 162 43.01 18.36 0.73
CA THR A 162 43.10 17.81 -0.64
C THR A 162 42.19 16.59 -0.78
N GLY A 163 42.19 15.69 0.21
CA GLY A 163 41.27 14.55 0.23
C GLY A 163 39.79 14.95 0.27
N VAL A 164 39.45 16.04 0.95
CA VAL A 164 38.09 16.61 0.91
C VAL A 164 37.73 17.10 -0.49
N MET A 165 38.63 17.81 -1.17
CA MET A 165 38.39 18.29 -2.53
C MET A 165 38.22 17.14 -3.53
N GLU A 166 39.00 16.07 -3.40
CA GLU A 166 38.88 14.85 -4.20
C GLU A 166 37.50 14.21 -3.98
N SER A 167 37.11 13.99 -2.72
CA SER A 167 35.78 13.43 -2.39
C SER A 167 34.62 14.30 -2.88
N ASN A 168 34.75 15.62 -2.79
CA ASN A 168 33.75 16.55 -3.32
C ASN A 168 33.65 16.46 -4.86
N SER A 169 34.77 16.27 -5.56
CA SER A 169 34.79 16.13 -7.02
C SER A 169 34.12 14.82 -7.46
N GLU A 170 34.41 13.72 -6.77
CA GLU A 170 33.73 12.43 -6.99
C GLU A 170 32.20 12.56 -6.82
N ARG A 171 31.76 13.23 -5.74
CA ARG A 171 30.33 13.47 -5.49
C ARG A 171 29.67 14.34 -6.55
N ILE A 172 30.37 15.36 -7.04
CA ILE A 172 29.86 16.20 -8.15
C ILE A 172 29.64 15.32 -9.39
N GLU A 173 30.62 14.48 -9.75
CA GLU A 173 30.52 13.58 -10.90
C GLU A 173 29.35 12.58 -10.75
N GLU A 174 29.19 11.99 -9.55
CA GLU A 174 28.06 11.12 -9.23
C GLU A 174 26.71 11.83 -9.41
N ILE A 175 26.56 13.04 -8.85
CA ILE A 175 25.32 13.81 -8.94
C ILE A 175 25.04 14.20 -10.40
N GLU A 176 26.05 14.66 -11.15
CA GLU A 176 25.88 14.99 -12.56
C GLU A 176 25.44 13.77 -13.39
N ASN A 177 26.02 12.60 -13.09
CA ASN A 177 25.65 11.36 -13.74
C ASN A 177 24.21 10.94 -13.41
N GLU A 178 23.80 11.05 -12.14
CA GLU A 178 22.42 10.83 -11.72
C GLU A 178 21.45 11.79 -12.42
N MET A 179 21.77 13.09 -12.49
CA MET A 179 20.95 14.09 -13.18
C MET A 179 20.75 13.76 -14.67
N ARG A 180 21.76 13.22 -15.34
CA ARG A 180 21.74 13.00 -16.80
C ARG A 180 21.18 11.66 -17.24
N LEU A 181 21.43 10.59 -16.49
CA LEU A 181 21.24 9.23 -16.98
C LEU A 181 20.15 8.45 -16.25
N TRP A 182 19.84 8.78 -15.01
CA TRP A 182 19.10 7.87 -14.13
C TRP A 182 17.95 8.55 -13.40
N ALA A 183 16.94 7.75 -13.09
CA ALA A 183 15.92 8.07 -12.11
C ALA A 183 15.82 6.93 -11.08
N GLU A 184 15.65 7.32 -9.82
CA GLU A 184 15.24 6.43 -8.76
C GLU A 184 13.78 6.05 -8.97
N LEU A 185 13.45 4.78 -8.74
CA LEU A 185 12.10 4.26 -8.82
C LEU A 185 11.69 3.76 -7.43
N ASP A 186 10.65 4.35 -6.86
CA ASP A 186 10.04 3.89 -5.61
C ASP A 186 8.61 3.38 -5.90
N ILE A 187 8.40 2.09 -5.70
CA ILE A 187 7.10 1.44 -5.84
C ILE A 187 6.57 1.14 -4.44
N MET A 188 5.55 1.88 -4.03
CA MET A 188 4.84 1.67 -2.78
C MET A 188 3.65 0.75 -3.02
N VAL A 189 3.73 -0.47 -2.49
CA VAL A 189 2.71 -1.49 -2.64
C VAL A 189 1.90 -1.62 -1.37
N GLN A 190 0.59 -1.37 -1.46
CA GLN A 190 -0.35 -1.50 -0.36
C GLN A 190 -1.38 -2.60 -0.63
N ALA A 191 -1.63 -3.45 0.36
CA ALA A 191 -2.75 -4.39 0.29
C ALA A 191 -4.08 -3.62 0.32
N GLY A 192 -4.94 -3.86 -0.67
CA GLY A 192 -6.25 -3.22 -0.81
C GLY A 192 -7.13 -3.39 0.43
N PRO A 193 -8.17 -2.56 0.63
CA PRO A 193 -8.87 -2.45 1.91
C PRO A 193 -9.33 -3.81 2.45
N SER A 194 -9.06 -4.07 3.73
CA SER A 194 -9.64 -5.17 4.49
C SER A 194 -10.69 -4.63 5.46
N TYR A 195 -11.77 -5.38 5.69
CA TYR A 195 -12.70 -5.07 6.77
C TYR A 195 -11.96 -5.02 8.12
N THR A 196 -11.96 -3.85 8.76
CA THR A 196 -11.38 -3.64 10.09
C THR A 196 -12.26 -4.27 11.17
N PRO A 197 -11.74 -4.54 12.38
CA PRO A 197 -12.58 -4.95 13.51
C PRO A 197 -13.80 -4.04 13.73
N GLY A 198 -13.66 -2.73 13.47
CA GLY A 198 -14.76 -1.77 13.50
C GLY A 198 -15.86 -2.07 12.47
N SER A 199 -15.50 -2.39 11.23
CA SER A 199 -16.49 -2.75 10.21
C SER A 199 -17.27 -4.04 10.50
N PHE A 200 -16.66 -5.01 11.21
CA PHE A 200 -17.39 -6.18 11.72
C PHE A 200 -18.29 -5.83 12.90
N HIS A 201 -17.87 -4.89 13.74
CA HIS A 201 -18.71 -4.36 14.81
C HIS A 201 -19.94 -3.66 14.22
N ASP A 202 -19.78 -2.81 13.21
CA ASP A 202 -20.87 -2.12 12.53
C ASP A 202 -21.83 -3.10 11.84
N LEU A 203 -21.30 -4.12 11.15
CA LEU A 203 -22.11 -5.18 10.56
C LEU A 203 -22.89 -5.95 11.64
N SER A 204 -22.24 -6.27 12.76
CA SER A 204 -22.90 -6.96 13.88
C SER A 204 -24.00 -6.10 14.51
N GLY A 205 -23.75 -4.80 14.68
CA GLY A 205 -24.72 -3.83 15.20
C GLY A 205 -25.91 -3.64 14.25
N PHE A 206 -25.66 -3.55 12.95
CA PHE A 206 -26.69 -3.50 11.92
C PHE A 206 -27.57 -4.75 11.94
N LEU A 207 -26.96 -5.95 11.95
CA LEU A 207 -27.70 -7.21 12.02
C LEU A 207 -28.48 -7.36 13.34
N ALA A 208 -27.91 -6.92 14.46
CA ALA A 208 -28.59 -6.87 15.75
C ALA A 208 -29.79 -5.92 15.72
N THR A 209 -29.66 -4.75 15.08
CA THR A 209 -30.75 -3.78 14.91
C THR A 209 -31.90 -4.37 14.12
N TRP A 210 -31.61 -5.06 13.01
CA TRP A 210 -32.63 -5.79 12.25
C TRP A 210 -33.23 -6.95 13.04
N GLY A 211 -32.42 -7.65 13.84
CA GLY A 211 -32.91 -8.66 14.78
C GLY A 211 -33.93 -8.10 15.77
N VAL A 212 -33.69 -6.90 16.31
CA VAL A 212 -34.64 -6.20 17.20
C VAL A 212 -35.87 -5.72 16.43
N VAL A 213 -35.70 -5.06 15.29
CA VAL A 213 -36.83 -4.55 14.47
C VAL A 213 -37.76 -5.67 14.03
N LEU A 214 -37.23 -6.84 13.70
CA LEU A 214 -38.03 -8.01 13.29
C LEU A 214 -38.54 -8.81 14.50
N GLY A 215 -37.78 -8.87 15.59
CA GLY A 215 -38.10 -9.65 16.79
C GLY A 215 -39.09 -8.98 17.75
N THR A 216 -39.03 -7.66 17.91
CA THR A 216 -39.91 -6.91 18.83
C THR A 216 -41.38 -6.98 18.43
N PRO A 217 -41.78 -6.79 17.15
CA PRO A 217 -43.18 -6.97 16.73
C PRO A 217 -43.68 -8.40 16.95
N PHE A 218 -42.81 -9.40 16.75
CA PHE A 218 -43.13 -10.79 17.03
C PHE A 218 -43.37 -11.06 18.52
N LEU A 219 -42.49 -10.57 19.40
CA LEU A 219 -42.65 -10.70 20.85
C LEU A 219 -43.90 -9.96 21.34
N LEU A 220 -44.18 -8.77 20.81
CA LEU A 220 -45.39 -8.02 21.12
C LEU A 220 -46.65 -8.78 20.66
N TRP A 221 -46.65 -9.36 19.46
CA TRP A 221 -47.75 -10.19 19.00
C TRP A 221 -47.92 -11.47 19.84
N TRP A 222 -46.84 -12.11 20.27
CA TRP A 222 -46.89 -13.29 21.14
C TRP A 222 -47.46 -12.97 22.53
N VAL A 223 -47.01 -11.88 23.15
CA VAL A 223 -47.43 -11.47 24.50
C VAL A 223 -48.84 -10.89 24.54
N PHE A 224 -49.25 -10.15 23.50
CA PHE A 224 -50.51 -9.41 23.48
C PHE A 224 -51.57 -9.98 22.51
N GLY A 225 -51.17 -10.70 21.46
CA GLY A 225 -52.09 -11.29 20.48
C GLY A 225 -52.76 -12.59 20.96
N GLY A 226 -52.09 -13.38 21.80
CA GLY A 226 -52.67 -14.62 22.37
C GLY A 226 -53.82 -14.38 23.37
N LYS A 227 -53.88 -13.20 24.00
CA LYS A 227 -54.94 -12.85 24.96
C LYS A 227 -56.28 -12.51 24.31
N GLN A 228 -56.33 -12.31 22.99
CA GLN A 228 -57.57 -11.94 22.29
C GLN A 228 -58.43 -13.16 21.90
N GLU A 229 -57.87 -14.37 21.88
CA GLU A 229 -58.61 -15.60 21.54
C GLU A 229 -59.22 -16.31 22.76
N GLU A 230 -58.70 -16.11 23.98
CA GLU A 230 -59.30 -16.69 25.20
C GLU A 230 -60.55 -15.94 25.69
N GLY A 231 -60.81 -14.72 25.21
CA GLY A 231 -61.98 -13.91 25.58
C GLY A 231 -63.25 -14.17 24.75
N LYS A 232 -63.25 -15.16 23.85
CA LYS A 232 -64.41 -15.52 23.00
C LYS A 232 -64.75 -17.02 23.06
N LYS A 233 -64.74 -17.61 24.26
CA LYS A 233 -65.41 -18.89 24.54
C LYS A 233 -66.49 -18.70 25.59
#